data_AF-A0A7G9XRL7-F1
#
_entry.id   AF-A0A7G9XRL7-F1
#
_cell.length_a   1.000
_cell.length_b   1.000
_cell.length_c   1.000
_cell.angle_alpha   90.00
_cell.angle_beta   90.00
_cell.angle_gamma   90.00
#
_symmetry.space_group_name_H-M   'P 1'
#
loop_
_entity.id
_entity.type
_entity.pdbx_description
1 polymer ?
#
loop_
_entity_poly.entity_id
_entity_poly.type
_entity_poly.pdbx_seq_one_letter_code
_entity_poly.pdbx_strand_id
1 'polypeptide(L)'
;MVKRQFPRPVEILDLMKFKKPELDGKKRRLNQALTIYDLRDIAKRRTPKAAFDYTDGAAEGELSLARARQAFEDVEFSPRILRPATDVDTSSTILGGPSAYPFAIAPTGFTRLMQTEGEIAGAGAAGAAGIPFTLSTLGTTSIEDVKAANPDGRNWFQLYVMRNRDISYGLVERAAAAGFDTLQFTVDTPVAGARLRDKRNGFSIPPQLTVGTIINAIPRPWWWFDFLTTPKLEFASLSTTGGTVGELLDAAMDPTISFDDLDIIREMWPGKIVIKGVQNVEDAKQLAARGVDGIVLSNHGGRQLDRAPIPFHLLPDVVREVGRDVEVGVDTGIMNGADIVASVALGAKFTMIGRAYLYGLMAGGRAGVDRTIAILTSELVRTMKLLGASTLAELEPAHVTQLERLTPRRR
;
A
#
# COMPACT_ATOMS: atom_id res chain seq x y z
N MET A 1 3.11 -2.68 -54.73
CA MET A 1 3.87 -3.88 -54.31
C MET A 1 5.14 -3.42 -53.62
N VAL A 2 5.42 -3.88 -52.40
CA VAL A 2 6.68 -3.54 -51.71
C VAL A 2 7.84 -4.22 -52.45
N LYS A 3 8.74 -3.41 -53.03
CA LYS A 3 9.93 -3.91 -53.72
C LYS A 3 10.95 -4.39 -52.69
N ARG A 4 11.07 -5.71 -52.52
CA ARG A 4 12.04 -6.32 -51.60
C ARG A 4 13.45 -6.21 -52.21
N GLN A 5 14.44 -5.89 -51.37
CA GLN A 5 15.84 -5.79 -51.75
C GLN A 5 16.68 -6.77 -50.93
N PHE A 6 17.81 -7.22 -51.46
CA PHE A 6 18.78 -8.00 -50.70
C PHE A 6 19.41 -7.11 -49.62
N PRO A 7 19.53 -7.60 -48.37
CA PRO A 7 19.99 -6.79 -47.27
C PRO A 7 21.50 -6.49 -47.43
N ARG A 8 21.88 -5.21 -47.36
CA ARG A 8 23.29 -4.80 -47.40
C ARG A 8 23.89 -4.98 -46.00
N PRO A 9 25.01 -5.69 -45.81
CA PRO A 9 25.56 -5.98 -44.47
C PRO A 9 25.78 -4.75 -43.58
N VAL A 10 26.16 -3.61 -44.16
CA VAL A 10 26.33 -2.34 -43.42
C VAL A 10 25.00 -1.81 -42.89
N GLU A 11 23.91 -1.91 -43.67
CA GLU A 11 22.57 -1.51 -43.22
C GLU A 11 22.03 -2.47 -42.15
N ILE A 12 22.37 -3.75 -42.23
CA ILE A 12 22.04 -4.72 -41.17
C ILE A 12 22.71 -4.29 -39.86
N LEU A 13 23.96 -3.83 -39.88
CA LEU A 13 24.66 -3.37 -38.68
C LEU A 13 24.06 -2.07 -38.11
N ASP A 14 23.57 -1.17 -38.96
CA ASP A 14 22.84 0.04 -38.52
C ASP A 14 21.46 -0.28 -37.94
N LEU A 15 20.79 -1.32 -38.48
CA LEU A 15 19.46 -1.76 -38.06
C LEU A 15 19.50 -2.71 -36.84
N MET A 16 20.59 -3.45 -36.65
CA MET A 16 20.73 -4.46 -35.59
C MET A 16 21.63 -3.95 -34.45
N LYS A 17 21.01 -3.21 -33.51
CA LYS A 17 21.66 -2.88 -32.23
C LYS A 17 21.39 -3.99 -31.22
N PHE A 18 22.40 -4.81 -30.95
CA PHE A 18 22.31 -5.83 -29.90
C PHE A 18 22.39 -5.17 -28.52
N LYS A 19 21.38 -5.42 -27.68
CA LYS A 19 21.39 -4.99 -26.29
C LYS A 19 22.44 -5.80 -25.51
N LYS A 20 23.33 -5.12 -24.78
CA LYS A 20 24.26 -5.80 -23.86
C LYS A 20 23.46 -6.64 -22.85
N PRO A 21 23.84 -7.91 -22.58
CA PRO A 21 23.13 -8.73 -21.62
C PRO A 21 23.29 -8.16 -20.20
N GLU A 22 22.19 -8.03 -19.46
CA GLU A 22 22.22 -7.70 -18.03
C GLU A 22 22.48 -9.00 -17.25
N LEU A 23 23.67 -9.10 -16.66
CA LEU A 23 24.15 -10.30 -15.96
C LEU A 23 23.58 -10.39 -14.53
N ASP A 24 23.24 -9.27 -13.91
CA ASP A 24 22.54 -9.27 -12.63
C ASP A 24 21.09 -9.72 -12.82
N GLY A 25 20.78 -10.93 -12.36
CA GLY A 25 19.45 -11.52 -12.47
C GLY A 25 18.36 -10.78 -11.68
N LYS A 26 18.68 -10.10 -10.58
CA LYS A 26 17.73 -9.26 -9.83
C LYS A 26 17.41 -8.01 -10.66
N LYS A 27 18.44 -7.28 -11.08
CA LYS A 27 18.29 -6.07 -11.90
C LYS A 27 17.60 -6.33 -13.23
N ARG A 28 17.99 -7.40 -13.95
CA ARG A 28 17.34 -7.80 -15.22
C ARG A 28 15.84 -8.02 -15.04
N ARG A 29 15.46 -8.76 -14.01
CA ARG A 29 14.06 -9.09 -13.72
C ARG A 29 13.24 -7.87 -13.34
N LEU A 30 13.76 -7.00 -12.47
CA LEU A 30 13.06 -5.78 -12.05
C LEU A 30 12.93 -4.77 -13.20
N ASN A 31 13.95 -4.64 -14.05
CA ASN A 31 13.90 -3.79 -15.24
C ASN A 31 12.89 -4.28 -16.30
N GLN A 32 12.58 -5.58 -16.30
CA GLN A 32 11.56 -6.16 -17.18
C GLN A 32 10.14 -5.96 -16.65
N ALA A 33 9.96 -5.70 -15.36
CA ALA A 33 8.64 -5.39 -14.80
C ALA A 33 8.23 -3.97 -15.22
N LEU A 34 7.18 -3.85 -16.04
CA LEU A 34 6.67 -2.57 -16.53
C LEU A 34 5.44 -2.10 -15.77
N THR A 35 4.77 -3.02 -15.08
CA THR A 35 3.57 -2.78 -14.28
C THR A 35 3.73 -3.36 -12.87
N ILE A 36 2.86 -2.93 -11.95
CA ILE A 36 2.79 -3.54 -10.61
C ILE A 36 2.34 -5.00 -10.69
N TYR A 37 1.53 -5.38 -11.69
CA TYR A 37 1.15 -6.77 -11.92
C TYR A 37 2.34 -7.66 -12.34
N ASP A 38 3.32 -7.12 -13.09
CA ASP A 38 4.56 -7.85 -13.37
C ASP A 38 5.36 -8.11 -12.08
N LEU A 39 5.42 -7.12 -11.18
CA LEU A 39 6.04 -7.29 -9.86
C LEU A 39 5.30 -8.32 -9.02
N ARG A 40 3.97 -8.36 -9.08
CA ARG A 40 3.15 -9.37 -8.42
C ARG A 40 3.48 -10.78 -8.93
N ASP A 41 3.62 -10.96 -10.24
CA ASP A 41 3.95 -12.25 -10.83
C ASP A 41 5.37 -12.70 -10.47
N ILE A 42 6.31 -11.76 -10.40
CA ILE A 42 7.65 -12.03 -9.87
C ILE A 42 7.59 -12.45 -8.41
N ALA A 43 6.86 -11.70 -7.57
CA ALA A 43 6.67 -12.00 -6.15
C ALA A 43 6.10 -13.42 -5.95
N LYS A 44 5.07 -13.80 -6.71
CA LYS A 44 4.45 -15.13 -6.66
C LYS A 44 5.44 -16.27 -6.91
N ARG A 45 6.39 -16.06 -7.81
CA ARG A 45 7.45 -17.04 -8.13
C ARG A 45 8.52 -17.10 -7.04
N ARG A 46 8.82 -15.98 -6.37
CA ARG A 46 9.93 -15.87 -5.41
C ARG A 46 9.56 -16.15 -3.96
N THR A 47 8.30 -15.96 -3.60
CA THR A 47 7.85 -16.05 -2.20
C THR A 47 7.03 -17.33 -1.97
N PRO A 48 7.24 -18.07 -0.86
CA PRO A 48 6.42 -19.20 -0.47
C PRO A 48 4.92 -18.91 -0.56
N LYS A 49 4.13 -19.91 -0.95
CA LYS A 49 2.70 -19.75 -1.22
C LYS A 49 1.95 -19.19 -0.01
N ALA A 50 2.26 -19.63 1.20
CA ALA A 50 1.63 -19.13 2.42
C ALA A 50 1.85 -17.62 2.61
N ALA A 51 3.09 -17.14 2.48
CA ALA A 51 3.41 -15.72 2.60
C ALA A 51 2.86 -14.88 1.43
N PHE A 52 2.94 -15.40 0.20
CA PHE A 52 2.34 -14.72 -0.96
C PHE A 52 0.82 -14.63 -0.84
N ASP A 53 0.14 -15.71 -0.47
CA ASP A 53 -1.32 -15.73 -0.33
C ASP A 53 -1.79 -14.90 0.87
N TYR A 54 -1.00 -14.79 1.94
CA TYR A 54 -1.26 -13.84 3.03
C TYR A 54 -1.31 -12.40 2.52
N THR A 55 -0.40 -12.01 1.63
CA THR A 55 -0.39 -10.68 1.01
C THR A 55 -1.49 -10.52 -0.04
N ASP A 56 -1.60 -11.47 -0.98
CA ASP A 56 -2.48 -11.38 -2.14
C ASP A 56 -3.96 -11.58 -1.78
N GLY A 57 -4.23 -12.39 -0.74
CA GLY A 57 -5.57 -12.77 -0.32
C GLY A 57 -6.36 -11.69 0.41
N ALA A 58 -7.67 -11.91 0.48
CA ALA A 58 -8.65 -11.06 1.14
C ALA A 58 -9.63 -11.91 1.99
N ALA A 59 -10.61 -11.27 2.62
CA ALA A 59 -11.63 -11.97 3.41
C ALA A 59 -12.59 -12.77 2.51
N GLU A 60 -13.02 -13.92 3.00
CA GLU A 60 -14.09 -14.77 2.46
C GLU A 60 -13.97 -15.07 0.95
N GLY A 61 -14.88 -14.51 0.15
CA GLY A 61 -14.94 -14.68 -1.31
C GLY A 61 -14.08 -13.69 -2.08
N GLU A 62 -13.36 -12.81 -1.38
CA GLU A 62 -12.49 -11.77 -1.93
C GLU A 62 -13.21 -10.77 -2.85
N LEU A 63 -14.53 -10.62 -2.68
CA LEU A 63 -15.38 -9.80 -3.54
C LEU A 63 -15.04 -8.32 -3.41
N SER A 64 -14.78 -7.84 -2.20
CA SER A 64 -14.48 -6.43 -1.92
C SER A 64 -13.18 -5.99 -2.59
N LEU A 65 -12.16 -6.85 -2.56
CA LEU A 65 -10.88 -6.56 -3.22
C LEU A 65 -11.05 -6.54 -4.74
N ALA A 66 -11.78 -7.51 -5.30
CA ALA A 66 -12.07 -7.55 -6.72
C ALA A 66 -12.84 -6.30 -7.18
N ARG A 67 -13.89 -5.93 -6.43
CA ARG A 67 -14.69 -4.71 -6.69
C ARG A 67 -13.88 -3.43 -6.56
N ALA A 68 -12.99 -3.32 -5.56
CA ALA A 68 -12.15 -2.13 -5.39
C ALA A 68 -11.16 -1.94 -6.54
N ARG A 69 -10.55 -3.02 -7.04
CA ARG A 69 -9.74 -2.94 -8.27
C ARG A 69 -10.60 -2.59 -9.48
N GLN A 70 -11.79 -3.21 -9.57
CA GLN A 70 -12.69 -2.98 -10.68
C GLN A 70 -13.14 -1.52 -10.77
N ALA A 71 -13.36 -0.86 -9.62
CA ALA A 71 -13.75 0.54 -9.55
C ALA A 71 -12.72 1.49 -10.20
N PHE A 72 -11.42 1.18 -10.09
CA PHE A 72 -10.38 1.94 -10.79
C PHE A 72 -10.31 1.61 -12.28
N GLU A 73 -10.56 0.36 -12.66
CA GLU A 73 -10.66 -0.03 -14.08
C GLU A 73 -11.90 0.55 -14.77
N ASP A 74 -12.96 0.87 -14.00
CA ASP A 74 -14.18 1.53 -14.45
C ASP A 74 -14.06 3.07 -14.41
N VAL A 75 -12.85 3.62 -14.49
CA VAL A 75 -12.60 5.05 -14.67
C VAL A 75 -12.43 5.38 -16.15
N GLU A 76 -13.20 6.37 -16.61
CA GLU A 76 -12.94 7.07 -17.86
C GLU A 76 -12.27 8.41 -17.59
N PHE A 77 -11.12 8.64 -18.22
CA PHE A 77 -10.43 9.93 -18.18
C PHE A 77 -10.92 10.85 -19.29
N SER A 78 -11.04 12.14 -18.99
CA SER A 78 -11.40 13.20 -19.95
C SER A 78 -10.22 14.14 -20.21
N PRO A 79 -9.40 13.90 -21.26
CA PRO A 79 -8.25 14.72 -21.59
C PRO A 79 -8.63 16.14 -22.02
N ARG A 80 -7.85 17.14 -21.62
CA ARG A 80 -7.95 18.49 -22.19
C ARG A 80 -6.91 18.67 -23.31
N ILE A 81 -7.38 18.64 -24.56
CA ILE A 81 -6.50 18.78 -25.73
C ILE A 81 -5.96 20.21 -25.86
N LEU A 82 -4.79 20.34 -26.49
CA LEU A 82 -4.10 21.62 -26.73
C LEU A 82 -3.79 22.44 -25.45
N ARG A 83 -3.71 21.76 -24.29
CA ARG A 83 -3.26 22.31 -23.01
C ARG A 83 -1.98 21.59 -22.57
N PRO A 84 -0.79 22.01 -23.07
CA PRO A 84 0.44 21.28 -22.82
C PRO A 84 0.84 21.35 -21.34
N ALA A 85 1.13 20.19 -20.75
CA ALA A 85 1.79 20.05 -19.46
C ALA A 85 3.23 19.56 -19.68
N THR A 86 4.13 20.47 -20.07
CA THR A 86 5.53 20.15 -20.40
C THR A 86 6.28 19.66 -19.17
N ASP A 87 6.06 20.36 -18.05
CA ASP A 87 6.70 20.16 -16.77
C ASP A 87 5.61 19.87 -15.74
N VAL A 88 5.60 18.65 -15.22
CA VAL A 88 4.60 18.21 -14.23
C VAL A 88 5.23 18.25 -12.85
N ASP A 89 4.62 19.00 -11.96
CA ASP A 89 4.91 19.02 -10.54
C ASP A 89 3.90 18.16 -9.77
N THR A 90 4.40 17.06 -9.21
CA THR A 90 3.63 16.11 -8.40
C THR A 90 3.77 16.35 -6.91
N SER A 91 4.55 17.36 -6.50
CA SER A 91 4.79 17.65 -5.10
C SER A 91 3.53 18.17 -4.40
N SER A 92 3.41 17.86 -3.12
CA SER A 92 2.31 18.32 -2.29
C SER A 92 2.71 18.41 -0.82
N THR A 93 1.84 19.01 -0.02
CA THR A 93 1.89 18.91 1.44
C THR A 93 0.85 17.90 1.87
N ILE A 94 1.23 16.86 2.61
CA ILE A 94 0.33 15.85 3.18
C ILE A 94 0.44 15.93 4.70
N LEU A 95 -0.66 16.18 5.40
CA LEU A 95 -0.76 16.26 6.84
C LEU A 95 0.30 17.22 7.41
N GLY A 96 0.40 18.41 6.81
CA GLY A 96 1.31 19.48 7.22
C GLY A 96 2.79 19.31 6.84
N GLY A 97 3.21 18.18 6.25
CA GLY A 97 4.60 17.97 5.81
C GLY A 97 4.74 17.76 4.30
N PRO A 98 5.94 17.95 3.72
CA PRO A 98 6.16 17.79 2.28
C PRO A 98 6.03 16.34 1.82
N SER A 99 5.69 16.16 0.56
CA SER A 99 5.70 14.89 -0.16
C SER A 99 5.99 15.13 -1.64
N ALA A 100 6.90 14.34 -2.24
CA ALA A 100 7.23 14.45 -3.66
C ALA A 100 6.11 13.94 -4.58
N TYR A 101 5.26 13.05 -4.05
CA TYR A 101 4.14 12.43 -4.77
C TYR A 101 2.89 12.35 -3.88
N PRO A 102 1.67 12.31 -4.44
CA PRO A 102 0.42 12.25 -3.68
C PRO A 102 0.09 10.85 -3.17
N PHE A 103 1.09 10.08 -2.73
CA PHE A 103 0.89 8.77 -2.13
C PHE A 103 1.92 8.44 -1.06
N ALA A 104 1.51 7.59 -0.11
CA ALA A 104 2.34 7.06 0.96
C ALA A 104 2.39 5.52 0.90
N ILE A 105 3.38 4.91 1.55
CA ILE A 105 3.39 3.46 1.77
C ILE A 105 2.49 3.13 2.98
N ALA A 106 1.53 2.23 2.75
CA ALA A 106 0.52 1.87 3.73
C ALA A 106 1.05 0.96 4.85
N PRO A 107 0.48 1.02 6.07
CA PRO A 107 0.88 0.14 7.15
C PRO A 107 0.54 -1.30 6.80
N THR A 108 1.56 -2.14 6.75
CA THR A 108 1.44 -3.57 6.50
C THR A 108 2.27 -4.31 7.53
N GLY A 109 1.63 -5.24 8.25
CA GLY A 109 2.30 -6.03 9.28
C GLY A 109 3.08 -7.19 8.67
N PHE A 110 4.02 -7.74 9.46
CA PHE A 110 4.70 -8.99 9.16
C PHE A 110 5.55 -8.99 7.87
N THR A 111 6.11 -7.85 7.47
CA THR A 111 6.71 -7.76 6.12
C THR A 111 8.01 -8.55 5.97
N ARG A 112 8.78 -8.77 7.06
CA ARG A 112 9.96 -9.66 7.04
C ARG A 112 9.62 -11.13 6.76
N LEU A 113 8.37 -11.56 7.00
CA LEU A 113 7.89 -12.88 6.58
C LEU A 113 7.64 -12.99 5.07
N MET A 114 7.45 -11.85 4.40
CA MET A 114 7.24 -11.77 2.96
C MET A 114 8.57 -11.65 2.22
N GLN A 115 9.47 -10.81 2.73
CA GLN A 115 10.85 -10.68 2.31
C GLN A 115 11.68 -10.04 3.42
N THR A 116 12.88 -10.56 3.63
CA THR A 116 13.71 -10.33 4.82
C THR A 116 14.11 -8.89 5.12
N GLU A 117 14.23 -8.01 4.12
CA GLU A 117 14.53 -6.59 4.35
C GLU A 117 13.33 -5.82 4.93
N GLY A 118 12.10 -6.35 4.76
CA GLY A 118 10.89 -5.93 5.46
C GLY A 118 10.65 -4.42 5.50
N GLU A 119 10.33 -3.89 6.68
CA GLU A 119 9.99 -2.48 6.88
C GLU A 119 11.18 -1.55 6.63
N ILE A 120 12.42 -1.99 6.86
CA ILE A 120 13.64 -1.19 6.59
C ILE A 120 13.73 -0.85 5.10
N ALA A 121 13.44 -1.83 4.22
CA ALA A 121 13.39 -1.59 2.78
C ALA A 121 12.28 -0.60 2.40
N GLY A 122 11.09 -0.74 2.98
CA GLY A 122 9.97 0.17 2.74
C GLY A 122 10.26 1.60 3.20
N ALA A 123 10.71 1.76 4.45
CA ALA A 123 11.03 3.05 5.06
C ALA A 123 12.14 3.78 4.31
N GLY A 124 13.25 3.08 4.01
CA GLY A 124 14.34 3.67 3.25
C GLY A 124 13.95 4.06 1.82
N ALA A 125 13.07 3.27 1.17
CA ALA A 125 12.58 3.58 -0.18
C ALA A 125 11.70 4.82 -0.20
N ALA A 126 10.77 4.90 0.75
CA ALA A 126 9.90 6.05 0.92
C ALA A 126 10.71 7.32 1.20
N GLY A 127 11.68 7.24 2.12
CA GLY A 127 12.60 8.34 2.43
C GLY A 127 13.35 8.85 1.21
N ALA A 128 13.97 7.94 0.45
CA ALA A 128 14.71 8.31 -0.77
C ALA A 128 13.81 8.88 -1.87
N ALA A 129 12.55 8.45 -1.95
CA ALA A 129 11.56 8.98 -2.87
C ALA A 129 10.88 10.26 -2.37
N GLY A 130 11.12 10.70 -1.13
CA GLY A 130 10.48 11.87 -0.53
C GLY A 130 8.99 11.68 -0.27
N ILE A 131 8.54 10.46 0.05
CA ILE A 131 7.14 10.16 0.40
C ILE A 131 7.03 9.59 1.82
N PRO A 132 5.85 9.65 2.46
CA PRO A 132 5.67 9.06 3.78
C PRO A 132 5.68 7.52 3.78
N PHE A 133 6.24 6.95 4.85
CA PHE A 133 6.14 5.52 5.18
C PHE A 133 5.36 5.31 6.47
N THR A 134 4.42 4.37 6.47
CA THR A 134 3.65 4.04 7.68
C THR A 134 4.09 2.70 8.26
N LEU A 135 4.66 2.70 9.46
CA LEU A 135 4.97 1.49 10.21
C LEU A 135 3.70 0.95 10.87
N SER A 136 3.39 -0.34 10.69
CA SER A 136 2.29 -0.99 11.40
C SER A 136 2.66 -1.33 12.83
N THR A 137 1.70 -1.29 13.75
CA THR A 137 1.82 -1.89 15.09
C THR A 137 2.33 -3.34 14.99
N LEU A 138 1.90 -4.10 13.99
CA LEU A 138 2.30 -5.49 13.78
C LEU A 138 3.51 -5.64 12.84
N GLY A 139 4.36 -4.62 12.80
CA GLY A 139 5.63 -4.65 12.08
C GLY A 139 6.62 -5.65 12.68
N THR A 140 7.56 -6.09 11.85
CA THR A 140 8.68 -6.99 12.23
C THR A 140 10.00 -6.25 12.49
N THR A 141 9.90 -4.92 12.62
CA THR A 141 11.00 -3.99 12.86
C THR A 141 10.54 -2.99 13.91
N SER A 142 11.41 -2.59 14.84
CA SER A 142 11.08 -1.64 15.90
C SER A 142 10.84 -0.23 15.35
N ILE A 143 10.17 0.62 16.14
CA ILE A 143 9.95 2.04 15.83
C ILE A 143 11.30 2.74 15.62
N GLU A 144 12.26 2.46 16.50
CA GLU A 144 13.59 3.05 16.53
C GLU A 144 14.44 2.61 15.33
N ASP A 145 14.38 1.34 14.95
CA ASP A 145 15.09 0.83 13.77
C ASP A 145 14.51 1.39 12.46
N VAL A 146 13.19 1.56 12.39
CA VAL A 146 12.56 2.25 11.24
C VAL A 146 13.00 3.70 11.18
N LYS A 147 13.06 4.40 12.31
CA LYS A 147 13.60 5.76 12.36
C LYS A 147 15.07 5.80 11.94
N ALA A 148 15.89 4.84 12.37
CA ALA A 148 17.30 4.77 11.99
C ALA A 148 17.48 4.47 10.49
N ALA A 149 16.61 3.66 9.89
CA ALA A 149 16.62 3.35 8.46
C ALA A 149 16.14 4.53 7.58
N ASN A 150 15.32 5.42 8.14
CA ASN A 150 14.77 6.59 7.48
C ASN A 150 14.86 7.84 8.39
N PRO A 151 16.09 8.32 8.68
CA PRO A 151 16.31 9.33 9.72
C PRO A 151 15.69 10.67 9.35
N ASP A 152 15.78 11.06 8.08
CA ASP A 152 15.34 12.37 7.58
C ASP A 152 14.00 12.31 6.83
N GLY A 153 13.47 11.10 6.59
CA GLY A 153 12.18 10.93 5.93
C GLY A 153 10.99 10.99 6.88
N ARG A 154 9.80 11.05 6.29
CA ARG A 154 8.54 11.13 7.03
C ARG A 154 8.07 9.73 7.44
N ASN A 155 8.21 9.43 8.73
CA ASN A 155 7.75 8.18 9.32
C ASN A 155 6.43 8.40 10.05
N TRP A 156 5.42 7.64 9.65
CA TRP A 156 4.10 7.56 10.27
C TRP A 156 3.99 6.24 11.05
N PHE A 157 3.23 6.24 12.12
CA PHE A 157 2.98 5.04 12.91
C PHE A 157 1.50 4.70 12.86
N GLN A 158 1.17 3.43 12.67
CA GLN A 158 -0.20 2.96 12.72
C GLN A 158 -0.44 2.18 14.00
N LEU A 159 -1.45 2.59 14.77
CA LEU A 159 -1.84 2.00 16.04
C LEU A 159 -3.05 1.07 15.88
N TYR A 160 -2.95 -0.11 16.50
CA TYR A 160 -4.10 -0.89 16.93
C TYR A 160 -4.24 -0.78 18.44
N VAL A 161 -5.47 -0.62 18.94
CA VAL A 161 -5.73 -0.74 20.38
C VAL A 161 -5.88 -2.22 20.72
N MET A 162 -4.88 -2.71 21.43
CA MET A 162 -4.85 -4.06 21.99
C MET A 162 -5.62 -4.11 23.30
N ARG A 163 -6.09 -5.31 23.70
CA ARG A 163 -6.82 -5.51 24.97
C ARG A 163 -6.07 -4.97 26.18
N ASN A 164 -4.75 -5.12 26.17
CA ASN A 164 -3.89 -4.41 27.11
C ASN A 164 -3.56 -3.03 26.52
N ARG A 165 -4.34 -2.03 26.91
CA ARG A 165 -4.20 -0.64 26.43
C ARG A 165 -2.83 -0.05 26.74
N ASP A 166 -2.22 -0.41 27.87
CA ASP A 166 -0.89 0.09 28.27
C ASP A 166 0.19 -0.24 27.22
N ILE A 167 0.10 -1.42 26.59
CA ILE A 167 1.01 -1.80 25.48
C ILE A 167 0.81 -0.86 24.29
N SER A 168 -0.45 -0.58 23.95
CA SER A 168 -0.79 0.25 22.79
C SER A 168 -0.38 1.70 23.02
N TYR A 169 -0.66 2.24 24.21
CA TYR A 169 -0.33 3.61 24.58
C TYR A 169 1.17 3.83 24.75
N GLY A 170 1.90 2.85 25.32
CA GLY A 170 3.36 2.89 25.35
C GLY A 170 3.99 2.91 23.95
N LEU A 171 3.37 2.29 22.93
CA LEU A 171 3.83 2.42 21.54
C LEU A 171 3.59 3.82 20.96
N VAL A 172 2.50 4.50 21.35
CA VAL A 172 2.22 5.89 20.95
C VAL A 172 3.31 6.81 21.49
N GLU A 173 3.64 6.70 22.78
CA GLU A 173 4.70 7.49 23.42
C GLU A 173 6.06 7.24 22.76
N ARG A 174 6.41 5.96 22.50
CA ARG A 174 7.66 5.61 21.83
C ARG A 174 7.75 6.17 20.41
N ALA A 175 6.67 6.06 19.63
CA ALA A 175 6.63 6.63 18.28
C ALA A 175 6.81 8.16 18.31
N ALA A 176 6.15 8.84 19.26
CA ALA A 176 6.30 10.28 19.43
C ALA A 176 7.73 10.66 19.82
N ALA A 177 8.33 9.95 20.78
CA ALA A 177 9.71 10.16 21.23
C ALA A 177 10.74 9.89 20.12
N ALA A 178 10.47 8.93 19.22
CA ALA A 178 11.29 8.66 18.05
C ALA A 178 11.12 9.69 16.90
N GLY A 179 10.19 10.66 17.05
CA GLY A 179 9.96 11.72 16.08
C GLY A 179 9.15 11.29 14.87
N PHE A 180 8.25 10.32 15.02
CA PHE A 180 7.21 10.05 14.03
C PHE A 180 6.20 11.20 14.04
N ASP A 181 5.82 11.72 12.87
CA ASP A 181 5.04 12.97 12.78
C ASP A 181 3.51 12.76 12.70
N THR A 182 3.09 11.55 12.34
CA THR A 182 1.68 11.20 12.13
C THR A 182 1.35 9.84 12.73
N LEU A 183 0.21 9.77 13.43
CA LEU A 183 -0.37 8.54 13.98
C LEU A 183 -1.64 8.18 13.20
N GLN A 184 -1.67 6.97 12.64
CA GLN A 184 -2.87 6.40 12.03
C GLN A 184 -3.56 5.47 13.02
N PHE A 185 -4.72 5.87 13.51
CA PHE A 185 -5.54 5.01 14.35
C PHE A 185 -6.45 4.14 13.47
N THR A 186 -6.18 2.84 13.42
CA THR A 186 -6.96 1.90 12.58
C THR A 186 -8.16 1.36 13.36
N VAL A 187 -9.36 1.55 12.82
CA VAL A 187 -10.63 1.23 13.51
C VAL A 187 -11.43 0.09 12.85
N ASP A 188 -10.96 -0.46 11.72
CA ASP A 188 -11.68 -1.48 10.92
C ASP A 188 -11.36 -2.95 11.27
N THR A 189 -10.67 -3.19 12.39
CA THR A 189 -10.21 -4.52 12.82
C THR A 189 -10.57 -4.87 14.28
N PRO A 190 -11.83 -4.72 14.73
CA PRO A 190 -12.23 -5.16 16.08
C PRO A 190 -12.11 -6.68 16.25
N VAL A 191 -12.22 -7.43 15.14
CA VAL A 191 -11.98 -8.88 15.01
C VAL A 191 -11.26 -9.16 13.70
N ALA A 192 -10.61 -10.31 13.56
CA ALA A 192 -9.97 -10.71 12.32
C ALA A 192 -10.98 -11.08 11.23
N GLY A 193 -10.76 -10.60 10.00
CA GLY A 193 -11.52 -11.06 8.83
C GLY A 193 -11.23 -12.54 8.51
N ALA A 194 -12.23 -13.24 7.95
CA ALA A 194 -12.12 -14.66 7.61
C ALA A 194 -11.26 -14.89 6.35
N ARG A 195 -9.94 -14.89 6.50
CA ARG A 195 -8.97 -15.06 5.39
C ARG A 195 -8.75 -16.53 5.06
N LEU A 196 -9.55 -17.05 4.12
CA LEU A 196 -9.58 -18.49 3.82
C LEU A 196 -8.27 -19.03 3.23
N ARG A 197 -7.51 -18.21 2.48
CA ARG A 197 -6.20 -18.62 1.96
C ARG A 197 -5.20 -18.85 3.09
N ASP A 198 -5.20 -18.02 4.13
CA ASP A 198 -4.28 -18.13 5.26
C ASP A 198 -4.52 -19.43 6.01
N LYS A 199 -5.80 -19.73 6.30
CA LYS A 199 -6.22 -20.99 6.96
C LYS A 199 -5.88 -22.23 6.15
N ARG A 200 -6.01 -22.18 4.82
CA ARG A 200 -5.70 -23.32 3.92
C ARG A 200 -4.20 -23.55 3.74
N ASN A 201 -3.41 -22.48 3.73
CA ASN A 201 -1.97 -22.56 3.42
C ASN A 201 -1.07 -22.48 4.65
N GLY A 202 -1.63 -22.33 5.85
CA GLY A 202 -0.90 -22.44 7.12
C GLY A 202 0.00 -21.23 7.43
N PHE A 203 -0.37 -20.01 7.01
CA PHE A 203 0.39 -18.82 7.41
C PHE A 203 0.26 -18.60 8.93
N SER A 204 1.34 -18.88 9.65
CA SER A 204 1.41 -18.99 11.10
C SER A 204 2.70 -18.37 11.64
N ILE A 205 2.69 -18.00 12.91
CA ILE A 205 3.82 -17.37 13.60
C ILE A 205 4.14 -18.18 14.86
N PRO A 206 5.32 -18.84 14.95
CA PRO A 206 6.33 -19.01 13.89
C PRO A 206 5.81 -19.87 12.71
N PRO A 207 6.44 -19.81 11.53
CA PRO A 207 6.00 -20.58 10.37
C PRO A 207 5.96 -22.09 10.65
N GLN A 208 4.82 -22.73 10.40
CA GLN A 208 4.69 -24.18 10.48
C GLN A 208 5.34 -24.87 9.25
N LEU A 209 6.40 -25.62 9.51
CA LEU A 209 7.11 -26.42 8.50
C LEU A 209 6.39 -27.76 8.29
N THR A 210 5.35 -27.76 7.46
CA THR A 210 4.72 -29.00 6.97
C THR A 210 5.46 -29.53 5.74
N VAL A 211 5.27 -30.81 5.39
CA VAL A 211 5.80 -31.38 4.13
C VAL A 211 5.35 -30.56 2.92
N GLY A 212 4.09 -30.11 2.90
CA GLY A 212 3.56 -29.22 1.87
C GLY A 212 4.27 -27.87 1.83
N THR A 213 4.55 -27.26 2.99
CA THR A 213 5.31 -26.00 3.10
C THR A 213 6.72 -26.16 2.54
N ILE A 214 7.41 -27.26 2.88
CA ILE A 214 8.77 -27.54 2.41
C ILE A 214 8.81 -27.76 0.90
N ILE A 215 7.96 -28.64 0.35
CA ILE A 215 7.87 -28.89 -1.10
C ILE A 215 7.61 -27.59 -1.86
N ASN A 216 6.75 -26.73 -1.31
CA ASN A 216 6.46 -25.45 -1.90
C ASN A 216 7.68 -24.50 -1.86
N ALA A 217 8.45 -24.49 -0.78
CA ALA A 217 9.61 -23.61 -0.63
C ALA A 217 10.86 -24.06 -1.42
N ILE A 218 11.06 -25.36 -1.68
CA ILE A 218 12.21 -25.91 -2.43
C ILE A 218 12.56 -25.13 -3.72
N PRO A 219 11.61 -24.83 -4.64
CA PRO A 219 11.92 -24.12 -5.89
C PRO A 219 12.30 -22.64 -5.70
N ARG A 220 12.44 -22.14 -4.46
CA ARG A 220 12.70 -20.74 -4.13
C ARG A 220 14.03 -20.60 -3.36
N PRO A 221 15.18 -20.80 -4.03
CA PRO A 221 16.49 -20.87 -3.37
C PRO A 221 16.86 -19.58 -2.61
N TRP A 222 16.43 -18.43 -3.14
CA TRP A 222 16.68 -17.14 -2.50
C TRP A 222 15.96 -16.98 -1.18
N TRP A 223 14.74 -17.52 -1.07
CA TRP A 223 14.00 -17.46 0.19
C TRP A 223 14.69 -18.29 1.28
N TRP A 224 15.24 -19.46 0.91
CA TRP A 224 16.05 -20.25 1.84
C TRP A 224 17.33 -19.55 2.25
N PHE A 225 18.04 -18.93 1.30
CA PHE A 225 19.22 -18.15 1.60
C PHE A 225 18.88 -17.05 2.61
N ASP A 226 17.85 -16.26 2.33
CA ASP A 226 17.43 -15.17 3.21
C ASP A 226 16.98 -15.69 4.59
N PHE A 227 16.19 -16.77 4.63
CA PHE A 227 15.70 -17.39 5.87
C PHE A 227 16.84 -17.94 6.75
N LEU A 228 17.88 -18.52 6.16
CA LEU A 228 18.99 -19.14 6.88
C LEU A 228 20.11 -18.17 7.26
N THR A 229 20.24 -17.04 6.55
CA THR A 229 21.34 -16.10 6.71
C THR A 229 20.99 -14.84 7.49
N THR A 230 19.75 -14.71 7.96
CA THR A 230 19.30 -13.50 8.66
C THR A 230 18.78 -13.76 10.06
N PRO A 231 18.79 -12.73 10.94
CA PRO A 231 18.35 -12.88 12.33
C PRO A 231 16.92 -13.39 12.42
N LYS A 232 16.61 -14.04 13.54
CA LYS A 232 15.25 -14.51 13.84
C LYS A 232 14.25 -13.34 13.73
N LEU A 233 13.01 -13.71 13.41
CA LEU A 233 11.91 -12.76 13.39
C LEU A 233 11.57 -12.38 14.83
N GLU A 234 11.59 -11.09 15.10
CA GLU A 234 11.10 -10.50 16.34
C GLU A 234 9.89 -9.63 15.98
N PHE A 235 8.84 -9.71 16.78
CA PHE A 235 7.66 -8.85 16.63
C PHE A 235 7.79 -7.72 17.63
N ALA A 236 7.77 -6.48 17.14
CA ALA A 236 8.02 -5.32 17.99
C ALA A 236 6.94 -5.10 19.07
N SER A 237 5.75 -5.68 18.88
CA SER A 237 4.55 -5.43 19.70
C SER A 237 3.83 -6.68 20.22
N LEU A 238 4.23 -7.89 19.79
CA LEU A 238 3.57 -9.13 20.23
C LEU A 238 4.43 -9.84 21.28
N SER A 239 3.90 -9.96 22.50
CA SER A 239 4.52 -10.70 23.61
C SER A 239 4.30 -12.21 23.55
N THR A 240 3.33 -12.67 22.75
CA THR A 240 2.90 -14.09 22.68
C THR A 240 2.99 -14.59 21.25
N THR A 241 3.69 -15.70 21.04
CA THR A 241 3.86 -16.35 19.72
C THR A 241 3.20 -17.74 19.71
N GLY A 242 2.46 -18.06 18.64
CA GLY A 242 1.81 -19.36 18.44
C GLY A 242 0.44 -19.23 17.78
N GLY A 243 0.12 -20.11 16.82
CA GLY A 243 -1.16 -20.12 16.10
C GLY A 243 -1.13 -19.42 14.73
N THR A 244 -2.30 -19.33 14.09
CA THR A 244 -2.50 -18.58 12.86
C THR A 244 -2.50 -17.08 13.12
N VAL A 245 -2.24 -16.27 12.09
CA VAL A 245 -2.28 -14.80 12.24
C VAL A 245 -3.67 -14.29 12.66
N GLY A 246 -4.75 -14.94 12.22
CA GLY A 246 -6.10 -14.59 12.66
C GLY A 246 -6.30 -14.80 14.16
N GLU A 247 -5.87 -15.94 14.69
CA GLU A 247 -5.98 -16.24 16.13
C GLU A 247 -5.14 -15.28 16.99
N LEU A 248 -3.94 -14.92 16.52
CA LEU A 248 -3.11 -13.92 17.20
C LEU A 248 -3.77 -12.54 17.22
N LEU A 249 -4.41 -12.15 16.12
CA LEU A 249 -5.17 -10.90 16.03
C LEU A 249 -6.38 -10.92 16.98
N ASP A 250 -7.21 -11.96 16.94
CA ASP A 250 -8.41 -12.07 17.78
C ASP A 250 -8.07 -12.06 19.29
N ALA A 251 -6.95 -12.67 19.66
CA ALA A 251 -6.46 -12.67 21.04
C ALA A 251 -5.92 -11.30 21.46
N ALA A 252 -5.30 -10.54 20.55
CA ALA A 252 -4.62 -9.29 20.86
C ALA A 252 -5.53 -8.06 20.77
N MET A 253 -6.41 -7.99 19.77
CA MET A 253 -7.22 -6.80 19.46
C MET A 253 -8.35 -6.61 20.48
N ASP A 254 -8.60 -5.35 20.85
CA ASP A 254 -9.74 -4.99 21.71
C ASP A 254 -10.97 -4.66 20.86
N PRO A 255 -12.05 -5.46 20.92
CA PRO A 255 -13.29 -5.16 20.21
C PRO A 255 -14.08 -3.99 20.82
N THR A 256 -13.68 -3.48 21.99
CA THR A 256 -14.35 -2.37 22.71
C THR A 256 -13.83 -0.99 22.33
N ILE A 257 -12.93 -0.90 21.35
CA ILE A 257 -12.41 0.35 20.79
C ILE A 257 -13.53 1.38 20.57
N SER A 258 -13.36 2.57 21.14
CA SER A 258 -14.36 3.63 21.11
C SER A 258 -13.77 5.01 20.80
N PHE A 259 -14.62 6.04 20.75
CA PHE A 259 -14.17 7.43 20.66
C PHE A 259 -13.42 7.89 21.91
N ASP A 260 -13.64 7.27 23.08
CA ASP A 260 -12.91 7.63 24.30
C ASP A 260 -11.42 7.27 24.16
N ASP A 261 -11.11 6.15 23.49
CA ASP A 261 -9.72 5.79 23.18
C ASP A 261 -9.08 6.82 22.24
N LEU A 262 -9.84 7.38 21.29
CA LEU A 262 -9.35 8.45 20.42
C LEU A 262 -9.03 9.72 21.23
N ASP A 263 -9.87 10.11 22.18
CA ASP A 263 -9.63 11.29 23.02
C ASP A 263 -8.36 11.11 23.87
N ILE A 264 -8.16 9.93 24.47
CA ILE A 264 -6.93 9.60 25.21
C ILE A 264 -5.70 9.66 24.29
N ILE A 265 -5.78 9.05 23.10
CA ILE A 265 -4.69 9.08 22.10
C ILE A 265 -4.38 10.51 21.67
N ARG A 266 -5.39 11.38 21.54
CA ARG A 266 -5.21 12.79 21.19
C ARG A 266 -4.42 13.55 22.24
N GLU A 267 -4.62 13.27 23.52
CA GLU A 267 -3.86 13.88 24.62
C GLU A 267 -2.39 13.43 24.63
N MET A 268 -2.11 12.16 24.28
CA MET A 268 -0.75 11.61 24.27
C MET A 268 0.06 11.97 23.03
N TRP A 269 -0.59 12.07 21.86
CA TRP A 269 0.10 12.28 20.60
C TRP A 269 0.28 13.76 20.28
N PRO A 270 1.50 14.27 20.05
CA PRO A 270 1.72 15.68 19.73
C PRO A 270 1.55 16.00 18.23
N GLY A 271 1.59 15.00 17.36
CA GLY A 271 1.59 15.16 15.90
C GLY A 271 0.20 15.11 15.27
N LYS A 272 0.13 14.74 14.00
CA LYS A 272 -1.13 14.58 13.27
C LYS A 272 -1.82 13.26 13.60
N ILE A 273 -3.14 13.27 13.81
CA ILE A 273 -3.95 12.06 13.99
C ILE A 273 -4.84 11.84 12.78
N VAL A 274 -4.74 10.62 12.23
CA VAL A 274 -5.52 10.18 11.09
C VAL A 274 -6.32 8.94 11.46
N ILE A 275 -7.60 8.92 11.13
CA ILE A 275 -8.43 7.72 11.37
C ILE A 275 -8.49 6.88 10.10
N LYS A 276 -8.02 5.63 10.19
CA LYS A 276 -7.97 4.70 9.07
C LYS A 276 -9.02 3.61 9.21
N GLY A 277 -9.72 3.32 8.12
CA GLY A 277 -10.76 2.28 8.09
C GLY A 277 -12.18 2.84 8.05
N VAL A 278 -12.33 4.13 7.76
CA VAL A 278 -13.62 4.79 7.64
C VAL A 278 -14.31 4.32 6.35
N GLN A 279 -15.57 3.90 6.46
CA GLN A 279 -16.31 3.23 5.38
C GLN A 279 -17.70 3.82 5.12
N ASN A 280 -18.03 4.96 5.72
CA ASN A 280 -19.25 5.70 5.41
C ASN A 280 -19.08 7.20 5.72
N VAL A 281 -20.00 8.00 5.19
CA VAL A 281 -20.01 9.47 5.30
C VAL A 281 -20.32 9.93 6.73
N GLU A 282 -21.19 9.23 7.45
CA GLU A 282 -21.65 9.68 8.77
C GLU A 282 -20.55 9.58 9.81
N ASP A 283 -19.80 8.48 9.82
CA ASP A 283 -18.60 8.32 10.67
C ASP A 283 -17.54 9.36 10.30
N ALA A 284 -17.36 9.64 9.01
CA ALA A 284 -16.41 10.66 8.56
C ALA A 284 -16.76 12.06 9.11
N LYS A 285 -18.05 12.45 9.08
CA LYS A 285 -18.53 13.70 9.67
C LYS A 285 -18.34 13.74 11.18
N GLN A 286 -18.64 12.65 11.88
CA GLN A 286 -18.45 12.56 13.33
C GLN A 286 -16.99 12.69 13.75
N LEU A 287 -16.07 12.16 12.95
CA LEU A 287 -14.63 12.29 13.15
C LEU A 287 -14.14 13.70 12.85
N ALA A 288 -14.60 14.31 11.76
CA ALA A 288 -14.27 15.69 11.43
C ALA A 288 -14.73 16.66 12.54
N ALA A 289 -15.94 16.47 13.07
CA ALA A 289 -16.47 17.27 14.18
C ALA A 289 -15.65 17.13 15.48
N ARG A 290 -14.86 16.06 15.63
CA ARG A 290 -13.94 15.83 16.76
C ARG A 290 -12.54 16.38 16.53
N GLY A 291 -12.29 17.03 15.39
CA GLY A 291 -11.02 17.70 15.12
C GLY A 291 -9.85 16.77 14.79
N VAL A 292 -10.11 15.59 14.21
CA VAL A 292 -9.04 14.76 13.65
C VAL A 292 -8.39 15.48 12.46
N ASP A 293 -7.08 15.28 12.27
CA ASP A 293 -6.35 15.97 11.20
C ASP A 293 -6.58 15.34 9.82
N GLY A 294 -6.95 14.06 9.78
CA GLY A 294 -7.25 13.37 8.53
C GLY A 294 -8.06 12.10 8.69
N ILE A 295 -8.60 11.63 7.56
CA ILE A 295 -9.39 10.41 7.45
C ILE A 295 -8.86 9.60 6.27
N VAL A 296 -8.67 8.29 6.43
CA VAL A 296 -8.37 7.36 5.34
C VAL A 296 -9.54 6.44 5.10
N LEU A 297 -10.18 6.62 3.94
CA LEU A 297 -11.19 5.71 3.43
C LEU A 297 -10.53 4.38 3.07
N SER A 298 -10.93 3.33 3.77
CA SER A 298 -10.27 2.03 3.74
C SER A 298 -11.24 0.94 4.14
N ASN A 299 -11.26 -0.16 3.40
CA ASN A 299 -11.86 -1.43 3.84
C ASN A 299 -10.76 -2.48 4.12
N HIS A 300 -9.57 -1.99 4.50
CA HIS A 300 -8.40 -2.77 4.83
C HIS A 300 -7.86 -3.61 3.66
N GLY A 301 -7.98 -3.13 2.42
CA GLY A 301 -7.60 -3.93 1.26
C GLY A 301 -8.52 -5.14 1.05
N GLY A 302 -9.78 -5.08 1.49
CA GLY A 302 -10.76 -6.16 1.46
C GLY A 302 -10.46 -7.32 2.43
N ARG A 303 -9.63 -7.11 3.46
CA ARG A 303 -9.11 -8.20 4.33
C ARG A 303 -9.91 -8.44 5.60
N GLN A 304 -10.91 -7.61 5.86
CA GLN A 304 -11.69 -7.59 7.09
C GLN A 304 -13.13 -8.06 6.84
N LEU A 305 -14.01 -7.14 6.47
CA LEU A 305 -15.40 -7.45 6.09
C LEU A 305 -15.50 -7.62 4.57
N ASP A 306 -15.87 -8.80 4.07
CA ASP A 306 -16.17 -8.96 2.66
C ASP A 306 -17.56 -8.38 2.33
N ARG A 307 -17.75 -7.95 1.08
CA ARG A 307 -18.88 -7.11 0.59
C ARG A 307 -18.98 -5.74 1.26
N ALA A 308 -17.89 -5.25 1.85
CA ALA A 308 -17.77 -3.88 2.34
C ALA A 308 -17.92 -2.84 1.22
N PRO A 309 -18.25 -1.58 1.55
CA PRO A 309 -18.19 -0.46 0.63
C PRO A 309 -16.83 -0.33 -0.08
N ILE A 310 -16.84 0.26 -1.27
CA ILE A 310 -15.64 0.53 -2.06
C ILE A 310 -15.13 1.93 -1.70
N PRO A 311 -13.95 2.08 -1.06
CA PRO A 311 -13.46 3.38 -0.59
C PRO A 311 -13.40 4.45 -1.68
N PHE A 312 -12.98 4.08 -2.90
CA PHE A 312 -12.90 5.00 -4.04
C PHE A 312 -14.26 5.60 -4.44
N HIS A 313 -15.36 4.86 -4.33
CA HIS A 313 -16.70 5.39 -4.64
C HIS A 313 -17.23 6.31 -3.53
N LEU A 314 -16.81 6.11 -2.28
CA LEU A 314 -17.21 6.98 -1.16
C LEU A 314 -16.50 8.33 -1.16
N LEU A 315 -15.34 8.40 -1.81
CA LEU A 315 -14.42 9.53 -1.75
C LEU A 315 -15.08 10.89 -2.09
N PRO A 316 -15.81 11.06 -3.21
CA PRO A 316 -16.38 12.37 -3.55
C PRO A 316 -17.40 12.87 -2.52
N ASP A 317 -18.21 11.96 -1.98
CA ASP A 317 -19.21 12.29 -0.97
C ASP A 317 -18.56 12.67 0.35
N VAL A 318 -17.58 11.89 0.81
CA VAL A 318 -16.86 12.19 2.06
C VAL A 318 -16.16 13.54 1.97
N VAL A 319 -15.40 13.81 0.90
CA VAL A 319 -14.68 15.08 0.71
C VAL A 319 -15.66 16.27 0.75
N ARG A 320 -16.83 16.13 0.14
CA ARG A 320 -17.86 17.18 0.15
C ARG A 320 -18.39 17.44 1.57
N GLU A 321 -18.69 16.40 2.33
CA GLU A 321 -19.39 16.52 3.61
C GLU A 321 -18.47 16.84 4.81
N VAL A 322 -17.19 16.44 4.77
CA VAL A 322 -16.24 16.73 5.88
C VAL A 322 -15.55 18.09 5.75
N GLY A 323 -15.60 18.71 4.57
CA GLY A 323 -15.04 20.03 4.34
C GLY A 323 -13.52 20.03 4.11
N ARG A 324 -12.90 21.21 4.23
CA ARG A 324 -11.49 21.45 3.84
C ARG A 324 -10.49 21.35 4.99
N ASP A 325 -10.97 21.34 6.23
CA ASP A 325 -10.10 21.37 7.42
C ASP A 325 -9.56 19.98 7.78
N VAL A 326 -10.11 18.91 7.19
CA VAL A 326 -9.68 17.53 7.38
C VAL A 326 -9.14 16.97 6.07
N GLU A 327 -7.91 16.46 6.08
CA GLU A 327 -7.35 15.83 4.88
C GLU A 327 -7.94 14.43 4.67
N VAL A 328 -8.53 14.19 3.49
CA VAL A 328 -9.08 12.87 3.14
C VAL A 328 -8.09 12.10 2.28
N GLY A 329 -7.64 10.95 2.76
CA GLY A 329 -6.89 9.96 2.01
C GLY A 329 -7.74 8.75 1.62
N VAL A 330 -7.24 7.95 0.67
CA VAL A 330 -7.89 6.69 0.26
C VAL A 330 -6.86 5.58 0.03
N ASP A 331 -7.21 4.36 0.41
CA ASP A 331 -6.44 3.16 0.08
C ASP A 331 -7.32 2.10 -0.62
N THR A 332 -6.81 0.87 -0.73
CA THR A 332 -7.52 -0.31 -1.25
C THR A 332 -7.65 -0.31 -2.78
N GLY A 333 -6.92 -1.22 -3.44
CA GLY A 333 -7.11 -1.52 -4.87
C GLY A 333 -6.13 -0.82 -5.81
N ILE A 334 -5.42 0.20 -5.34
CA ILE A 334 -4.45 0.99 -6.13
C ILE A 334 -3.29 0.12 -6.62
N MET A 335 -3.14 0.05 -7.94
CA MET A 335 -2.15 -0.76 -8.66
C MET A 335 -1.53 -0.03 -9.85
N ASN A 336 -2.02 1.17 -10.20
CA ASN A 336 -1.53 2.02 -11.28
C ASN A 336 -1.40 3.49 -10.83
N GLY A 337 -0.46 4.24 -11.41
CA GLY A 337 -0.38 5.69 -11.21
C GLY A 337 -1.63 6.46 -11.66
N ALA A 338 -2.38 5.94 -12.63
CA ALA A 338 -3.67 6.49 -13.03
C ALA A 338 -4.73 6.41 -11.91
N ASP A 339 -4.73 5.34 -11.11
CA ASP A 339 -5.63 5.20 -9.95
C ASP A 339 -5.41 6.33 -8.93
N ILE A 340 -4.13 6.72 -8.76
CA ILE A 340 -3.73 7.83 -7.90
C ILE A 340 -4.24 9.16 -8.47
N VAL A 341 -4.06 9.40 -9.78
CA VAL A 341 -4.61 10.60 -10.44
C VAL A 341 -6.12 10.67 -10.28
N ALA A 342 -6.82 9.56 -10.50
CA ALA A 342 -8.28 9.51 -10.37
C ALA A 342 -8.74 9.85 -8.96
N SER A 343 -8.05 9.31 -7.94
CA SER A 343 -8.33 9.60 -6.53
C SER A 343 -8.11 11.08 -6.22
N VAL A 344 -6.99 11.68 -6.67
CA VAL A 344 -6.68 13.09 -6.44
C VAL A 344 -7.71 14.00 -7.12
N ALA A 345 -8.05 13.72 -8.38
CA ALA A 345 -9.07 14.47 -9.12
C ALA A 345 -10.44 14.45 -8.44
N LEU A 346 -10.76 13.37 -7.73
CA LEU A 346 -12.00 13.21 -6.96
C LEU A 346 -11.92 13.72 -5.51
N GLY A 347 -10.82 14.38 -5.15
CA GLY A 347 -10.67 15.10 -3.90
C GLY A 347 -9.82 14.42 -2.83
N ALA A 348 -9.21 13.26 -3.11
CA ALA A 348 -8.23 12.70 -2.18
C ALA A 348 -6.99 13.61 -2.10
N LYS A 349 -6.59 13.94 -0.88
CA LYS A 349 -5.36 14.68 -0.62
C LYS A 349 -4.10 13.82 -0.84
N PHE A 350 -4.23 12.53 -0.52
CA PHE A 350 -3.21 11.52 -0.76
C PHE A 350 -3.84 10.14 -0.90
N THR A 351 -3.06 9.21 -1.44
CA THR A 351 -3.42 7.80 -1.49
C THR A 351 -2.45 6.94 -0.70
N MET A 352 -2.78 5.69 -0.41
CA MET A 352 -1.85 4.77 0.26
C MET A 352 -1.72 3.44 -0.51
N ILE A 353 -0.48 3.03 -0.75
CA ILE A 353 -0.18 1.77 -1.46
C ILE A 353 0.23 0.68 -0.48
N GLY A 354 -0.55 -0.41 -0.44
CA GLY A 354 -0.25 -1.60 0.37
C GLY A 354 0.35 -2.73 -0.48
N ARG A 355 -0.51 -3.46 -1.20
CA ARG A 355 -0.08 -4.62 -2.00
C ARG A 355 0.92 -4.26 -3.10
N ALA A 356 0.78 -3.10 -3.76
CA ALA A 356 1.74 -2.67 -4.78
C ALA A 356 3.17 -2.55 -4.22
N TYR A 357 3.31 -2.00 -3.00
CA TYR A 357 4.56 -1.97 -2.25
C TYR A 357 5.05 -3.39 -1.94
N LEU A 358 4.20 -4.24 -1.36
CA LEU A 358 4.58 -5.59 -0.97
C LEU A 358 4.97 -6.49 -2.14
N TYR A 359 4.37 -6.31 -3.32
CA TYR A 359 4.78 -7.01 -4.54
C TYR A 359 6.18 -6.61 -4.97
N GLY A 360 6.52 -5.31 -4.92
CA GLY A 360 7.89 -4.84 -5.15
C GLY A 360 8.86 -5.44 -4.14
N LEU A 361 8.54 -5.36 -2.85
CA LEU A 361 9.33 -5.92 -1.76
C LEU A 361 9.63 -7.41 -1.98
N MET A 362 8.59 -8.23 -2.20
CA MET A 362 8.76 -9.67 -2.49
C MET A 362 9.49 -9.93 -3.81
N ALA A 363 9.39 -9.03 -4.79
CA ALA A 363 10.06 -9.18 -6.07
C ALA A 363 11.57 -8.98 -6.00
N GLY A 364 12.09 -8.17 -5.06
CA GLY A 364 13.52 -7.85 -5.04
C GLY A 364 14.10 -7.15 -3.82
N GLY A 365 13.37 -7.08 -2.70
CA GLY A 365 13.75 -6.26 -1.53
C GLY A 365 13.59 -4.78 -1.83
N ARG A 366 14.45 -3.94 -1.24
CA ARG A 366 14.50 -2.49 -1.45
C ARG A 366 14.46 -2.08 -2.92
N ALA A 367 15.30 -2.70 -3.75
CA ALA A 367 15.33 -2.40 -5.20
C ALA A 367 13.99 -2.68 -5.90
N GLY A 368 13.20 -3.63 -5.39
CA GLY A 368 11.87 -3.89 -5.90
C GLY A 368 10.84 -2.86 -5.45
N VAL A 369 10.99 -2.32 -4.23
CA VAL A 369 10.18 -1.18 -3.74
C VAL A 369 10.51 0.09 -4.54
N ASP A 370 11.79 0.36 -4.79
CA ASP A 370 12.21 1.47 -5.65
C ASP A 370 11.61 1.32 -7.06
N ARG A 371 11.54 0.08 -7.58
CA ARG A 371 10.88 -0.20 -8.87
C ARG A 371 9.37 0.05 -8.82
N THR A 372 8.68 -0.34 -7.74
CA THR A 372 7.26 -0.01 -7.54
C THR A 372 7.03 1.50 -7.61
N ILE A 373 7.82 2.28 -6.86
CA ILE A 373 7.71 3.75 -6.83
C ILE A 373 8.00 4.32 -8.23
N ALA A 374 9.03 3.85 -8.91
CA ALA A 374 9.36 4.32 -10.27
C ALA A 374 8.25 4.03 -11.30
N ILE A 375 7.57 2.88 -11.21
CA ILE A 375 6.44 2.54 -12.09
C ILE A 375 5.27 3.48 -11.82
N LEU A 376 4.83 3.59 -10.57
CA LEU A 376 3.67 4.41 -10.20
C LEU A 376 3.88 5.89 -10.50
N THR A 377 5.08 6.42 -10.25
CA THR A 377 5.41 7.83 -10.53
C THR A 377 5.48 8.11 -12.03
N SER A 378 6.05 7.20 -12.84
CA SER A 378 6.03 7.32 -14.30
C SER A 378 4.61 7.29 -14.87
N GLU A 379 3.75 6.42 -14.34
CA GLU A 379 2.33 6.34 -14.68
C GLU A 379 1.58 7.61 -14.28
N LEU A 380 1.74 8.07 -13.04
CA LEU A 380 1.15 9.31 -12.50
C LEU A 380 1.47 10.51 -13.41
N VAL A 381 2.77 10.76 -13.67
CA VAL A 381 3.24 11.87 -14.50
C VAL A 381 2.69 11.75 -15.92
N ARG A 382 2.72 10.55 -16.52
CA ARG A 382 2.20 10.34 -17.87
C ARG A 382 0.70 10.64 -17.95
N THR A 383 -0.08 10.18 -16.97
CA THR A 383 -1.53 10.43 -16.92
C THR A 383 -1.82 11.92 -16.76
N MET A 384 -1.12 12.63 -15.87
CA MET A 384 -1.24 14.09 -15.73
C MET A 384 -0.91 14.83 -17.03
N LYS A 385 0.18 14.46 -17.71
CA LYS A 385 0.55 15.03 -19.02
C LYS A 385 -0.53 14.84 -20.07
N LEU A 386 -1.11 13.64 -20.14
CA LEU A 386 -2.17 13.33 -21.09
C LEU A 386 -3.48 14.04 -20.77
N LEU A 387 -3.76 14.31 -19.49
CA LEU A 387 -4.90 15.12 -19.06
C LEU A 387 -4.70 16.62 -19.28
N GLY A 388 -3.47 17.07 -19.52
CA GLY A 388 -3.12 18.49 -19.62
C GLY A 388 -3.07 19.19 -18.26
N ALA A 389 -2.71 18.45 -17.19
CA ALA A 389 -2.56 18.95 -15.83
C ALA A 389 -1.06 19.04 -15.47
N SER A 390 -0.58 20.25 -15.17
CA SER A 390 0.83 20.50 -14.80
C SER A 390 1.07 20.38 -13.29
N THR A 391 0.02 20.50 -12.48
CA THR A 391 0.09 20.36 -11.02
C THR A 391 -1.05 19.51 -10.51
N LEU A 392 -0.93 18.97 -9.29
CA LEU A 392 -2.02 18.22 -8.66
C LEU A 392 -3.28 19.08 -8.44
N ALA A 393 -3.12 20.39 -8.23
CA ALA A 393 -4.25 21.30 -8.02
C ALA A 393 -5.09 21.52 -9.29
N GLU A 394 -4.55 21.22 -10.48
CA GLU A 394 -5.28 21.26 -11.74
C GLU A 394 -6.14 20.00 -11.98
N LEU A 395 -5.96 18.95 -11.17
CA LEU A 395 -6.79 17.75 -11.24
C LEU A 395 -8.15 18.02 -10.59
N GLU A 396 -9.14 18.24 -11.44
CA GLU A 396 -10.55 18.46 -11.06
C GLU A 396 -11.41 17.21 -11.33
N PRO A 397 -12.58 17.07 -10.68
CA PRO A 397 -13.53 15.99 -10.94
C PRO A 397 -13.92 15.84 -12.41
N ALA A 398 -13.92 16.95 -13.18
CA ALA A 398 -14.19 16.94 -14.62
C ALA A 398 -13.21 16.09 -15.45
N HIS A 399 -12.05 15.70 -14.91
CA HIS A 399 -11.10 14.82 -15.60
C HIS A 399 -11.46 13.33 -15.46
N VAL A 400 -12.41 12.98 -14.60
CA VAL A 400 -12.68 11.60 -14.19
C VAL A 400 -14.17 11.34 -14.19
N THR A 401 -14.59 10.32 -14.92
CA THR A 401 -15.95 9.77 -14.83
C THR A 401 -15.85 8.36 -14.26
N GLN A 402 -16.57 8.08 -13.17
CA GLN A 402 -16.76 6.72 -12.67
C GLN A 402 -17.88 6.07 -13.48
N LEU A 403 -17.60 4.93 -14.12
CA LEU A 403 -18.55 4.21 -14.95
C LEU A 403 -19.45 3.30 -14.10
N GLU A 404 -20.74 3.28 -14.40
CA GLU A 404 -21.67 2.30 -13.83
C GLU A 404 -21.85 1.12 -14.78
N ARG A 405 -21.56 -0.09 -14.31
CA ARG A 405 -21.83 -1.32 -15.08
C ARG A 405 -23.30 -1.71 -14.97
N LEU A 406 -24.02 -1.69 -16.08
CA LEU A 406 -25.39 -2.18 -16.16
C LEU A 406 -25.40 -3.72 -16.15
N THR A 407 -25.94 -4.35 -15.11
CA THR A 407 -26.26 -5.79 -15.13
C THR A 407 -27.72 -6.03 -15.51
N PRO A 408 -28.01 -6.91 -16.50
CA PRO A 408 -29.37 -7.33 -16.80
C PRO A 408 -30.02 -8.00 -15.57
N ARG A 409 -31.27 -7.63 -15.25
CA ARG A 409 -32.07 -8.36 -14.27
C ARG A 409 -32.32 -9.77 -14.81
N ARG A 410 -32.01 -10.82 -14.03
CA ARG A 410 -32.50 -12.17 -14.35
C ARG A 410 -34.02 -12.12 -14.36
N ARG A 411 -34.63 -12.48 -15.49
CA ARG A 411 -36.07 -12.70 -15.61
C ARG A 411 -36.43 -14.02 -14.95
#